data_AF-A0A8S4QC46-F1
#
_entry.id   AF-A0A8S4QC46-F1
#
_cell.length_a   1.000
_cell.length_b   1.000
_cell.length_c   1.000
_cell.angle_alpha   90.00
_cell.angle_beta   90.00
_cell.angle_gamma   90.00
#
_symmetry.space_group_name_H-M   'P 1'
#
loop_
_entity.id
_entity.type
_entity.pdbx_description
1 polymer ?
#
loop_
_entity_poly.entity_id
_entity_poly.type
_entity_poly.pdbx_seq_one_letter_code
_entity_poly.pdbx_strand_id
1 'polypeptide(L)'
;NKKSEEPVHQKQVLVGANRCTWGPSYWCSNFSTGRECKATHHCVKKIWPKMDVPKDDDAVCNICKDMVTEARNELRSNATMEEIKDIFEGGCKLIPIKSVTQECIKIADDYVPEFVETLASEMSSGAVCSVVGLCNNAN
;
A
#
# COMPACT_ATOMS: atom_id res chain seq x y z
N ASN A 1 50.50 14.47 11.46
CA ASN A 1 50.32 14.80 10.02
C ASN A 1 50.66 13.62 9.13
N LYS A 2 49.67 12.75 8.87
CA LYS A 2 49.60 11.91 7.68
C LYS A 2 48.17 11.39 7.57
N LYS A 3 47.34 12.09 6.78
CA LYS A 3 46.02 11.60 6.38
C LYS A 3 46.27 10.83 5.08
N SER A 4 46.11 9.52 5.12
CA SER A 4 46.13 8.66 3.94
C SER A 4 44.90 8.99 3.10
N GLU A 5 45.12 9.43 1.86
CA GLU A 5 44.09 9.59 0.84
C GLU A 5 43.74 8.22 0.25
N GLU A 6 42.49 7.79 0.42
CA GLU A 6 41.92 6.67 -0.35
C GLU A 6 41.41 7.20 -1.71
N PRO A 7 41.57 6.43 -2.81
CA PRO A 7 41.07 6.83 -4.11
C PRO A 7 39.54 6.82 -4.14
N VAL A 8 38.94 7.93 -4.57
CA VAL A 8 37.51 8.06 -4.84
C VAL A 8 37.15 7.16 -6.02
N HIS A 9 36.75 5.92 -5.73
CA HIS A 9 36.17 5.05 -6.74
C HIS A 9 34.72 5.52 -6.96
N GLN A 10 34.52 6.33 -7.98
CA GLN A 10 33.21 6.77 -8.45
C GLN A 10 32.43 5.52 -8.88
N LYS A 11 31.67 4.93 -7.95
CA LYS A 11 30.73 3.84 -8.27
C LYS A 11 29.82 4.37 -9.38
N GLN A 12 29.99 3.87 -10.60
CA GLN A 12 29.09 4.17 -11.69
C GLN A 12 27.68 3.76 -11.24
N VAL A 13 26.82 4.76 -11.04
CA VAL A 13 25.41 4.54 -10.72
C VAL A 13 24.74 4.15 -12.03
N LEU A 14 24.58 2.85 -12.25
CA LEU A 14 23.93 2.32 -13.44
C LEU A 14 22.42 2.57 -13.35
N VAL A 15 21.86 3.22 -14.38
CA VAL A 15 20.41 3.33 -14.54
C VAL A 15 19.83 1.91 -14.66
N GLY A 16 18.75 1.61 -13.95
CA GLY A 16 18.19 0.25 -13.91
C GLY A 16 18.73 -0.65 -12.81
N ALA A 17 19.78 -0.25 -12.07
CA ALA A 17 20.26 -1.03 -10.92
C ALA A 17 19.26 -1.03 -9.75
N ASN A 18 18.52 0.07 -9.59
CA ASN A 18 17.39 0.15 -8.67
C ASN A 18 16.11 -0.28 -9.41
N ARG A 19 15.41 -1.30 -8.90
CA ARG A 19 14.15 -1.81 -9.45
C ARG A 19 13.02 -0.78 -9.53
N CYS A 20 13.02 0.24 -8.66
CA CYS A 20 12.12 1.39 -8.78
C CYS A 20 12.39 2.29 -10.01
N THR A 21 13.48 2.06 -10.74
CA THR A 21 13.77 2.73 -12.02
C THR A 21 13.29 1.92 -13.24
N TRP A 22 12.69 0.74 -13.05
CA TRP A 22 12.16 -0.09 -14.13
C TRP A 22 10.80 0.40 -14.68
N GLY A 23 10.15 1.31 -13.98
CA GLY A 23 8.93 2.00 -14.43
C GLY A 23 7.60 1.35 -14.01
N PRO A 24 6.44 1.87 -14.51
CA PRO A 24 5.05 1.50 -14.18
C PRO A 24 4.74 0.02 -14.05
N SER A 25 5.30 -0.78 -14.94
CA SER A 25 5.11 -2.23 -14.91
C SER A 25 5.63 -2.88 -13.63
N TYR A 26 6.68 -2.34 -13.00
CA TYR A 26 7.22 -2.85 -11.74
C TYR A 26 6.54 -2.22 -10.51
N TRP A 27 6.71 -0.92 -10.31
CA TRP A 27 6.20 -0.23 -9.11
C TRP A 27 4.66 -0.15 -9.04
N CYS A 28 3.90 -0.45 -10.10
CA CYS A 28 2.44 -0.58 -10.00
C CYS A 28 1.96 -2.03 -10.20
N SER A 29 2.84 -3.04 -10.11
CA SER A 29 2.44 -4.44 -10.26
C SER A 29 1.55 -4.92 -9.13
N ASN A 30 1.78 -4.46 -7.90
CA ASN A 30 1.00 -4.78 -6.71
C ASN A 30 1.25 -3.71 -5.63
N PHE A 31 0.52 -3.81 -4.53
CA PHE A 31 0.62 -2.86 -3.43
C PHE A 31 2.00 -2.83 -2.78
N SER A 32 2.68 -3.98 -2.69
CA SER A 32 3.99 -4.08 -2.04
C SER A 32 5.08 -3.32 -2.81
N THR A 33 5.17 -3.51 -4.13
CA THR A 33 6.15 -2.80 -4.98
C THR A 33 5.83 -1.32 -5.13
N GLY A 34 4.54 -0.96 -5.15
CA GLY A 34 4.09 0.44 -5.09
C GLY A 34 4.61 1.14 -3.85
N ARG A 35 4.48 0.51 -2.69
CA ARG A 35 4.97 1.06 -1.44
C ARG A 35 6.51 1.10 -1.38
N GLU A 36 7.20 0.03 -1.77
CA GLU A 36 8.67 -0.04 -1.81
C GLU A 36 9.25 1.15 -2.60
N CYS A 37 8.59 1.51 -3.71
CA CYS A 37 9.01 2.58 -4.59
C CYS A 37 8.32 3.93 -4.32
N LYS A 38 7.54 4.06 -3.25
CA LYS A 38 6.75 5.27 -2.91
C LYS A 38 5.86 5.76 -4.07
N ALA A 39 5.33 4.82 -4.84
CA ALA A 39 4.54 5.03 -6.04
C ALA A 39 3.03 4.83 -5.82
N THR A 40 2.62 4.30 -4.67
CA THR A 40 1.24 3.82 -4.46
C THR A 40 0.19 4.88 -4.78
N HIS A 41 0.35 6.12 -4.30
CA HIS A 41 -0.58 7.21 -4.61
C HIS A 41 -0.75 7.42 -6.13
N HIS A 42 0.33 7.32 -6.90
CA HIS A 42 0.26 7.37 -8.36
C HIS A 42 -0.50 6.16 -8.92
N CYS A 43 -0.18 4.94 -8.46
CA CYS A 43 -0.79 3.72 -8.93
C CYS A 43 -2.30 3.68 -8.64
N VAL A 44 -2.71 3.99 -7.40
CA VAL A 44 -4.12 4.08 -6.94
C VAL A 44 -4.91 5.07 -7.79
N LYS A 45 -4.33 6.24 -8.13
CA LYS A 45 -5.06 7.28 -8.86
C LYS A 45 -5.08 7.09 -10.37
N LYS A 46 -4.04 6.50 -10.97
CA LYS A 46 -3.82 6.58 -12.42
C LYS A 46 -3.78 5.24 -13.14
N ILE A 47 -3.32 4.19 -12.46
CA ILE A 47 -3.03 2.90 -13.10
C ILE A 47 -4.07 1.86 -12.68
N TRP A 48 -4.19 1.58 -11.39
CA TRP A 48 -5.02 0.51 -10.87
C TRP A 48 -6.53 0.63 -11.18
N PRO A 49 -7.14 1.83 -11.20
CA PRO A 49 -8.55 1.98 -11.60
C PRO A 49 -8.82 1.57 -13.06
N LYS A 50 -7.78 1.54 -13.90
CA LYS A 50 -7.88 1.21 -15.33
C LYS A 50 -7.41 -0.20 -15.65
N MET A 51 -7.03 -0.99 -14.64
CA MET A 51 -6.58 -2.35 -14.87
C MET A 51 -7.77 -3.24 -15.23
N ASP A 52 -7.56 -4.04 -16.27
CA ASP A 52 -8.42 -5.17 -16.55
C ASP A 52 -7.97 -6.35 -15.69
N VAL A 53 -8.86 -6.83 -14.83
CA VAL A 53 -8.58 -7.89 -13.86
C VAL A 53 -9.38 -9.10 -14.30
N PRO A 54 -8.73 -10.25 -14.60
CA PRO A 54 -9.43 -11.46 -14.99
C PRO A 54 -10.42 -11.88 -13.91
N LYS A 55 -11.50 -12.53 -14.36
CA LYS A 55 -12.51 -13.08 -13.46
C LYS A 55 -11.87 -14.19 -12.62
N ASP A 56 -11.99 -14.03 -11.31
CA ASP A 56 -11.58 -15.01 -10.31
C ASP A 56 -12.76 -15.24 -9.38
N ASP A 57 -13.22 -16.49 -9.32
CA ASP A 57 -14.37 -16.94 -8.52
C ASP A 57 -13.92 -17.73 -7.26
N ASP A 58 -12.62 -17.76 -6.95
CA ASP A 58 -12.10 -18.42 -5.76
C ASP A 58 -12.70 -17.81 -4.49
N ALA A 59 -12.91 -18.65 -3.47
CA ALA A 59 -13.52 -18.24 -2.22
C ALA A 59 -12.76 -17.09 -1.53
N VAL A 60 -11.43 -17.13 -1.55
CA VAL A 60 -10.57 -16.07 -0.98
C VAL A 60 -10.76 -14.75 -1.73
N CYS A 61 -10.83 -14.81 -3.05
CA CYS A 61 -11.05 -13.64 -3.88
C CYS A 61 -12.44 -13.03 -3.63
N ASN A 62 -13.48 -13.85 -3.51
CA ASN A 62 -14.83 -13.37 -3.21
C ASN A 62 -14.94 -12.75 -1.80
N ILE A 63 -14.36 -13.39 -0.78
CA ILE A 63 -14.31 -12.82 0.58
C ILE A 63 -13.61 -11.46 0.55
N CYS A 64 -12.48 -11.33 -0.16
CA CYS A 64 -11.82 -10.03 -0.31
C CYS A 64 -12.75 -8.99 -0.95
N LYS A 65 -13.43 -9.33 -2.05
CA LYS A 65 -14.33 -8.41 -2.76
C LYS A 65 -15.48 -7.96 -1.87
N ASP A 66 -16.04 -8.86 -1.06
CA ASP A 66 -17.12 -8.57 -0.12
C ASP A 66 -16.62 -7.62 0.99
N MET A 67 -15.44 -7.90 1.56
CA MET A 67 -14.82 -7.03 2.56
C MET A 67 -14.54 -5.62 2.02
N VAL A 68 -14.05 -5.50 0.77
CA VAL A 68 -13.82 -4.20 0.12
C VAL A 68 -15.13 -3.46 -0.10
N THR A 69 -16.18 -4.17 -0.48
CA THR A 69 -17.51 -3.58 -0.71
C THR A 69 -18.10 -3.06 0.59
N GLU A 70 -18.02 -3.86 1.67
CA GLU A 70 -18.52 -3.46 2.97
C GLU A 70 -17.74 -2.27 3.54
N ALA A 71 -16.41 -2.34 3.49
CA ALA A 71 -15.55 -1.23 3.92
C ALA A 71 -15.89 0.08 3.18
N ARG A 72 -16.23 0.00 1.88
CA ARG A 72 -16.65 1.19 1.11
C ARG A 72 -18.01 1.72 1.50
N ASN A 73 -18.97 0.85 1.83
CA ASN A 73 -20.29 1.27 2.29
C ASN A 73 -20.17 2.04 3.61
N GLU A 74 -19.35 1.53 4.52
CA GLU A 74 -19.05 2.18 5.79
C GLU A 74 -18.29 3.51 5.58
N LEU A 75 -17.30 3.55 4.68
CA LEU A 75 -16.60 4.81 4.38
C LEU A 75 -17.50 5.88 3.75
N ARG A 76 -18.50 5.46 2.97
CA ARG A 76 -19.46 6.40 2.35
C ARG A 76 -20.49 6.92 3.35
N SER A 77 -20.60 6.36 4.55
CA SER A 77 -21.63 6.71 5.53
C SER A 77 -21.34 7.99 6.35
N ASN A 78 -20.55 8.92 5.78
CA ASN A 78 -20.08 10.19 6.37
C ASN A 78 -18.85 10.09 7.29
N ALA A 79 -18.08 9.00 7.24
CA ALA A 79 -16.82 8.91 7.97
C ALA A 79 -15.72 9.77 7.31
N THR A 80 -15.02 10.59 8.11
CA THR A 80 -13.86 11.36 7.67
C THR A 80 -12.56 10.57 7.83
N MET A 81 -11.52 10.95 7.09
CA MET A 81 -10.16 10.40 7.23
C MET A 81 -9.67 10.44 8.69
N GLU A 82 -9.98 11.53 9.39
CA GLU A 82 -9.57 11.77 10.77
C GLU A 82 -10.27 10.83 11.74
N GLU A 83 -11.58 10.61 11.57
CA GLU A 83 -12.35 9.66 12.39
C GLU A 83 -11.84 8.22 12.23
N ILE A 84 -11.45 7.83 11.01
CA ILE A 84 -10.89 6.49 10.76
C ILE A 84 -9.53 6.35 11.43
N LYS A 85 -8.68 7.38 11.32
CA LYS A 85 -7.38 7.42 12.00
C LYS A 85 -7.54 7.28 13.51
N ASP A 86 -8.50 7.99 14.09
CA ASP A 86 -8.80 7.93 15.53
C ASP A 86 -9.25 6.54 15.98
N ILE A 87 -9.99 5.80 15.15
CA ILE A 87 -10.37 4.40 15.44
C ILE A 87 -9.11 3.52 15.54
N PHE A 88 -8.20 3.62 14.55
CA PHE A 88 -6.96 2.82 14.56
C PHE A 88 -6.06 3.20 15.74
N GLU A 89 -5.87 4.50 16.01
CA GLU A 89 -5.11 4.96 17.17
C GLU A 89 -5.77 4.54 18.49
N GLY A 90 -7.10 4.59 18.56
CA GLY A 90 -7.89 4.13 19.69
C GLY A 90 -7.62 2.66 20.00
N GLY A 91 -7.59 1.81 18.95
CA GLY A 91 -7.18 0.41 19.06
C GLY A 91 -5.75 0.26 19.58
N CYS A 92 -4.80 1.05 19.09
CA CYS A 92 -3.42 1.03 19.58
C CYS A 92 -3.30 1.39 21.07
N LYS A 93 -4.14 2.32 21.56
CA LYS A 93 -4.15 2.77 22.97
C LYS A 93 -4.64 1.69 23.95
N LEU A 94 -5.30 0.62 23.47
CA LEU A 94 -5.67 -0.54 24.29
C LEU A 94 -4.50 -1.47 24.60
N ILE A 95 -3.37 -1.32 23.90
CA ILE A 95 -2.19 -2.16 24.10
C ILE A 95 -1.48 -1.71 25.39
N PRO A 96 -1.26 -2.60 26.38
CA PRO A 96 -0.71 -2.22 27.68
C PRO A 96 0.81 -1.97 27.66
N ILE A 97 1.51 -2.41 26.61
CA ILE A 97 2.96 -2.29 26.48
C ILE A 97 3.29 -1.01 25.71
N LYS A 98 3.83 0.01 26.42
CA LYS A 98 4.09 1.34 25.85
C LYS A 98 4.89 1.33 24.54
N SER A 99 5.93 0.51 24.43
CA SER A 99 6.74 0.42 23.21
C SER A 99 5.94 -0.09 22.02
N VAL A 100 5.02 -1.04 22.25
CA VAL A 100 4.14 -1.59 21.21
C VAL A 100 3.05 -0.58 20.84
N THR A 101 2.50 0.14 21.82
CA THR A 101 1.55 1.24 21.57
C THR A 101 2.15 2.29 20.64
N GLN A 102 3.39 2.73 20.90
CA GLN A 102 4.05 3.75 20.08
C GLN A 102 4.30 3.27 18.65
N GLU A 103 4.77 2.03 18.47
CA GLU A 103 4.97 1.46 17.14
C GLU A 103 3.64 1.29 16.39
N CYS A 104 2.58 0.87 17.08
CA CYS A 104 1.25 0.75 16.51
C CYS A 104 0.69 2.10 16.03
N ILE A 105 0.82 3.16 16.84
CA ILE A 105 0.37 4.50 16.44
C ILE A 105 1.13 4.98 15.20
N LYS A 106 2.45 4.76 15.16
CA LYS A 106 3.26 5.11 14.00
C LYS A 106 2.84 4.36 12.73
N ILE A 107 2.50 3.07 12.87
CA ILE A 107 1.92 2.28 11.79
C ILE A 107 0.57 2.89 11.36
N ALA A 108 -0.33 3.19 12.30
CA ALA A 108 -1.60 3.82 11.97
C ALA A 108 -1.41 5.16 11.21
N ASP A 109 -0.49 6.01 11.66
CA ASP A 109 -0.14 7.28 11.02
C ASP A 109 0.38 7.09 9.59
N ASP A 110 1.27 6.12 9.38
CA ASP A 110 1.92 5.89 8.09
C ASP A 110 0.96 5.20 7.08
N TYR A 111 0.07 4.31 7.54
CA TYR A 111 -0.71 3.44 6.66
C TYR A 111 -2.17 3.86 6.46
N VAL A 112 -2.82 4.44 7.48
CA VAL A 112 -4.27 4.75 7.40
C VAL A 112 -4.60 5.73 6.27
N PRO A 113 -3.84 6.82 6.04
CA PRO A 113 -4.15 7.76 4.97
C PRO A 113 -4.14 7.12 3.58
N GLU A 114 -3.14 6.30 3.30
CA GLU A 114 -2.97 5.58 2.04
C GLU A 114 -4.06 4.50 1.87
N PHE A 115 -4.42 3.81 2.95
CA PHE A 115 -5.48 2.80 2.96
C PHE A 115 -6.86 3.40 2.67
N VAL A 116 -7.21 4.49 3.35
CA VAL A 116 -8.51 5.17 3.14
C VAL A 116 -8.58 5.78 1.75
N GLU A 117 -7.48 6.37 1.24
CA GLU A 117 -7.44 6.87 -0.13
C GLU A 117 -7.64 5.74 -1.16
N THR A 118 -7.03 4.57 -0.91
CA THR A 118 -7.22 3.39 -1.76
C THR A 118 -8.67 2.91 -1.75
N LEU A 119 -9.31 2.87 -0.58
CA LEU A 119 -10.71 2.45 -0.47
C LEU A 119 -11.69 3.47 -1.07
N ALA A 120 -11.43 4.76 -0.87
CA ALA A 120 -12.20 5.87 -1.45
C ALA A 120 -11.98 6.02 -2.97
N SER A 121 -10.89 5.46 -3.50
CA SER A 121 -10.62 5.49 -4.94
C SER A 121 -11.67 4.73 -5.75
N GLU A 122 -11.77 5.07 -7.03
CA GLU A 122 -12.69 4.45 -8.00
C GLU A 122 -12.25 3.05 -8.45
N MET A 123 -11.25 2.43 -7.81
CA MET A 123 -10.82 1.06 -8.14
C MET A 123 -12.00 0.08 -8.02
N SER A 124 -12.11 -0.93 -8.88
CA SER A 124 -13.08 -2.00 -8.64
C SER A 124 -12.64 -2.88 -7.46
N SER A 125 -13.57 -3.56 -6.79
CA SER A 125 -13.20 -4.50 -5.70
C SER A 125 -12.26 -5.61 -6.22
N GLY A 126 -12.42 -6.03 -7.48
CA GLY A 126 -11.50 -6.96 -8.13
C GLY A 126 -10.08 -6.39 -8.31
N ALA A 127 -9.95 -5.12 -8.71
CA ALA A 127 -8.65 -4.47 -8.82
C ALA A 127 -7.96 -4.32 -7.46
N VAL A 128 -8.69 -3.89 -6.42
CA VAL A 128 -8.18 -3.83 -5.04
C VAL A 128 -7.68 -5.20 -4.60
N CYS A 129 -8.49 -6.24 -4.75
CA CYS A 129 -8.14 -7.59 -4.33
C CYS A 129 -6.99 -8.20 -5.14
N SER A 130 -6.85 -7.84 -6.41
CA SER A 130 -5.71 -8.27 -7.24
C SER A 130 -4.39 -7.65 -6.76
N VAL A 131 -4.36 -6.33 -6.55
CA VAL A 131 -3.11 -5.65 -6.15
C VAL A 131 -2.63 -6.00 -4.75
N VAL A 132 -3.52 -6.41 -3.85
CA VAL A 132 -3.16 -6.88 -2.50
C VAL A 132 -2.86 -8.38 -2.45
N GLY A 133 -2.94 -9.10 -3.57
CA GLY A 133 -2.52 -10.50 -3.61
C GLY A 133 -3.63 -11.53 -3.38
N LEU A 134 -4.91 -11.14 -3.37
CA LEU A 134 -6.04 -11.99 -2.94
C LEU A 134 -6.95 -12.47 -4.07
N CYS A 135 -6.82 -11.91 -5.28
CA CYS A 135 -7.43 -12.42 -6.52
C CYS A 135 -6.37 -12.61 -7.58
N ASN A 136 -6.50 -13.60 -8.46
CA ASN A 136 -5.56 -13.93 -9.53
C ASN A 136 -4.13 -14.20 -9.04
N ASN A 137 -4.01 -14.70 -7.81
CA ASN A 137 -2.75 -15.07 -7.17
C ASN A 137 -2.68 -16.58 -6.90
N ALA A 138 -3.38 -17.38 -7.71
CA ALA A 138 -3.34 -18.83 -7.63
C ALA A 138 -1.87 -19.31 -7.70
N ASN A 139 -1.45 -20.05 -6.68
CA ASN A 139 -0.24 -20.86 -6.70
C ASN A 139 -0.25 -21.82 -7.89
#